data_AF-A0AAW5R8T2-F1
#
_entry.id   AF-A0AAW5R8T2-F1
#
_cell.length_a   1.000
_cell.length_b   1.000
_cell.length_c   1.000
_cell.angle_alpha   90.00
_cell.angle_beta   90.00
_cell.angle_gamma   90.00
#
_symmetry.space_group_name_H-M   'P 1'
#
loop_
_entity.id
_entity.type
_entity.pdbx_description
1 polymer ?
#
loop_
_entity_poly.entity_id
_entity_poly.type
_entity_poly.pdbx_seq_one_letter_code
_entity_poly.pdbx_strand_id
1 'polypeptide(L)'
;MALEQQNNQITAITDSLEKISNQSSFSDSQRSNNSSMQVSYYYIPLMKDDQDVQRIRKALIPFSEVLIEHHIDLDCKHLTLYHRDDLSQLTYKLECLNLGVELQQTMSHYEPIQIMIDRHKGSIQEESIDSSKHNYFYQFQIFLKTLFQHLNQWMNAIRNKRDK
;
A
#
# COMPACT_ATOMS: atom_id res chain seq x y z
N MET A 1 -33.91 -24.24 60.13
CA MET A 1 -34.68 -23.10 59.59
C MET A 1 -34.96 -23.39 58.13
N ALA A 2 -36.24 -23.38 57.77
CA ALA A 2 -36.76 -23.69 56.45
C ALA A 2 -37.09 -22.39 55.69
N LEU A 3 -36.76 -22.34 54.40
CA LEU A 3 -37.32 -21.44 53.38
C LEU A 3 -37.34 -22.26 52.09
N GLU A 4 -38.42 -22.98 51.84
CA GLU A 4 -39.58 -22.55 51.05
C GLU A 4 -39.30 -22.66 49.54
N GLN A 5 -39.93 -23.70 48.97
CA GLN A 5 -39.97 -24.02 47.55
C GLN A 5 -40.80 -22.99 46.80
N GLN A 6 -40.32 -22.50 45.65
CA GLN A 6 -41.20 -22.09 44.56
C GLN A 6 -40.81 -22.83 43.29
N ASN A 7 -41.61 -23.86 43.03
CA ASN A 7 -41.73 -24.58 41.78
C ASN A 7 -42.85 -23.89 41.00
N ASN A 8 -42.64 -23.58 39.71
CA ASN A 8 -43.63 -23.40 38.63
C ASN A 8 -42.94 -22.66 37.48
N GLN A 9 -43.07 -22.96 36.19
CA GLN A 9 -43.66 -24.04 35.41
C GLN A 9 -43.10 -23.82 33.99
N ILE A 10 -42.69 -24.89 33.30
CA ILE A 10 -42.26 -24.87 31.90
C ILE A 10 -43.51 -24.79 31.02
N THR A 11 -43.58 -23.83 30.09
CA THR A 11 -44.39 -23.96 28.88
C THR A 11 -43.56 -23.65 27.64
N ALA A 12 -43.48 -24.67 26.79
CA ALA A 12 -42.86 -24.65 25.49
C ALA A 12 -43.62 -23.74 24.52
N ILE A 13 -42.91 -22.87 23.79
CA ILE A 13 -43.21 -22.63 22.38
C ILE A 13 -41.86 -22.52 21.66
N THR A 14 -41.65 -23.51 20.80
CA THR A 14 -40.67 -23.55 19.71
C THR A 14 -40.72 -22.26 18.89
N ASP A 15 -39.59 -21.59 18.73
CA ASP A 15 -39.18 -21.00 17.46
C ASP A 15 -37.66 -20.78 17.47
N SER A 16 -37.00 -21.76 16.87
CA SER A 16 -35.59 -21.82 16.59
C SER A 16 -35.28 -21.11 15.26
N LEU A 17 -34.87 -19.83 15.32
CA LEU A 17 -34.14 -19.04 14.32
C LEU A 17 -34.19 -17.59 14.86
N GLU A 18 -33.15 -16.81 15.11
CA GLU A 18 -31.86 -16.66 14.47
C GLU A 18 -30.82 -16.25 15.52
N LYS A 19 -29.68 -16.92 15.45
CA LYS A 19 -28.46 -16.61 16.20
C LYS A 19 -27.86 -15.32 15.66
N ILE A 20 -28.14 -14.23 16.37
CA ILE A 20 -27.34 -13.02 16.57
C ILE A 20 -26.02 -13.07 15.77
N SER A 21 -26.07 -12.51 14.55
CA SER A 21 -24.89 -12.21 13.76
C SER A 21 -24.19 -11.02 14.41
N ASN A 22 -22.92 -11.24 14.71
CA ASN A 22 -22.06 -10.33 15.45
C ASN A 22 -21.99 -8.96 14.78
N GLN A 23 -22.35 -7.95 15.57
CA GLN A 23 -21.96 -6.57 15.38
C GLN A 23 -20.43 -6.51 15.35
N SER A 24 -19.85 -6.36 14.16
CA SER A 24 -18.51 -5.77 14.03
C SER A 24 -18.69 -4.43 13.35
N SER A 25 -18.38 -3.43 14.15
CA SER A 25 -18.45 -2.01 13.95
C SER A 25 -17.93 -1.58 12.58
N PHE A 26 -18.84 -1.14 11.71
CA PHE A 26 -18.52 -0.18 10.67
C PHE A 26 -17.91 1.04 11.36
N SER A 27 -16.59 1.22 11.23
CA SER A 27 -15.94 2.43 11.70
C SER A 27 -16.13 3.50 10.63
N ASP A 28 -16.85 4.54 11.03
CA ASP A 28 -17.15 5.74 10.26
C ASP A 28 -15.93 6.24 9.46
N SER A 29 -16.14 6.42 8.16
CA SER A 29 -15.27 7.19 7.30
C SER A 29 -15.41 8.67 7.65
N GLN A 30 -14.65 9.14 8.65
CA GLN A 30 -14.34 10.55 8.80
C GLN A 30 -13.49 10.98 7.60
N ARG A 31 -14.17 11.41 6.53
CA ARG A 31 -13.59 12.05 5.34
C ARG A 31 -13.03 13.41 5.75
N SER A 32 -11.87 13.37 6.39
CA SER A 32 -10.96 14.51 6.49
C SER A 32 -10.61 14.93 5.06
N ASN A 33 -11.06 16.12 4.64
CA ASN A 33 -10.77 16.71 3.32
C ASN A 33 -9.29 17.13 3.15
N ASN A 34 -8.38 16.61 3.98
CA ASN A 34 -6.95 16.78 3.78
C ASN A 34 -6.47 15.65 2.88
N SER A 35 -5.75 15.99 1.83
CA SER A 35 -5.13 15.12 0.83
C SER A 35 -4.01 14.23 1.42
N SER A 36 -4.24 13.66 2.60
CA SER A 36 -3.35 12.72 3.23
C SER A 36 -3.33 11.44 2.42
N MET A 37 -2.12 11.01 2.05
CA MET A 37 -1.86 9.70 1.48
C MET A 37 -2.60 8.62 2.27
N GLN A 38 -3.21 7.68 1.57
CA GLN A 38 -3.88 6.51 2.12
C GLN A 38 -3.15 5.24 1.69
N VAL A 39 -3.28 4.20 2.51
CA VAL A 39 -2.83 2.85 2.20
C VAL A 39 -4.01 1.91 2.29
N SER A 40 -4.23 1.13 1.22
CA SER A 40 -5.21 0.05 1.19
C SER A 40 -4.52 -1.31 1.13
N TYR A 41 -5.02 -2.23 1.94
CA TYR A 41 -4.52 -3.58 2.12
C TYR A 41 -5.51 -4.59 1.58
N TYR A 42 -5.06 -5.45 0.67
CA TYR A 42 -5.88 -6.46 0.02
C TYR A 42 -5.30 -7.85 0.27
N TYR A 43 -6.19 -8.79 0.54
CA TYR A 43 -5.86 -10.22 0.57
C TYR A 43 -6.33 -10.89 -0.71
N ILE A 44 -5.49 -11.75 -1.29
CA ILE A 44 -5.71 -12.39 -2.61
C ILE A 44 -5.44 -13.90 -2.50
N PRO A 45 -6.38 -14.68 -1.96
CA PRO A 45 -6.18 -16.09 -1.59
C PRO A 45 -5.81 -16.99 -2.76
N LEU A 46 -6.20 -16.64 -3.99
CA LEU A 46 -5.95 -17.46 -5.17
C LEU A 46 -4.73 -17.03 -6.00
N MET A 47 -3.96 -16.04 -5.56
CA MET A 47 -2.71 -15.64 -6.22
C MET A 47 -1.63 -16.71 -5.97
N LYS A 48 -1.35 -17.60 -6.92
CA LYS A 48 -0.51 -18.78 -6.67
C LYS A 48 0.93 -18.64 -7.15
N ASP A 49 1.14 -17.96 -8.26
CA ASP A 49 2.41 -17.90 -8.95
C ASP A 49 2.73 -16.49 -9.46
N ASP A 50 3.90 -16.35 -10.08
CA ASP A 50 4.32 -15.10 -10.70
C ASP A 50 3.40 -14.66 -11.84
N GLN A 51 2.67 -15.56 -12.51
CA GLN A 51 1.76 -15.18 -13.58
C GLN A 51 0.57 -14.41 -13.01
N ASP A 52 0.02 -14.84 -11.88
CA ASP A 52 -1.02 -14.09 -11.18
C ASP A 52 -0.52 -12.72 -10.71
N VAL A 53 0.72 -12.64 -10.20
CA VAL A 53 1.35 -11.36 -9.85
C VAL A 53 1.42 -10.44 -11.07
N GLN A 54 1.83 -10.96 -12.24
CA GLN A 54 1.88 -10.17 -13.46
C GLN A 54 0.49 -9.75 -13.95
N ARG A 55 -0.55 -10.58 -13.77
CA ARG A 55 -1.94 -10.21 -14.07
C ARG A 55 -2.42 -9.07 -13.18
N ILE A 56 -2.11 -9.12 -11.89
CA ILE A 56 -2.41 -8.04 -10.94
C ILE A 56 -1.68 -6.76 -11.37
N ARG A 57 -0.37 -6.81 -11.62
CA ARG A 57 0.40 -5.65 -12.10
C ARG A 57 -0.21 -5.04 -13.37
N LYS A 58 -0.60 -5.87 -14.35
CA LYS A 58 -1.27 -5.39 -15.57
C LYS A 58 -2.61 -4.74 -15.29
N ALA A 59 -3.38 -5.23 -14.33
CA ALA A 59 -4.64 -4.63 -13.91
C ALA A 59 -4.46 -3.26 -13.24
N LEU A 60 -3.31 -3.00 -12.62
CA LEU A 60 -2.99 -1.73 -11.97
C LEU A 60 -2.52 -0.64 -12.97
N ILE A 61 -1.99 -1.02 -14.14
CA ILE A 61 -1.45 -0.07 -15.14
C ILE A 61 -2.42 1.08 -15.48
N PRO A 62 -3.73 0.84 -15.73
CA PRO A 62 -4.66 1.92 -16.07
C PRO A 62 -4.88 2.95 -14.94
N PHE A 63 -4.42 2.66 -13.73
CA PHE A 63 -4.63 3.49 -12.53
C PHE A 63 -3.33 4.18 -12.07
N SER A 64 -2.31 4.26 -12.91
CA SER A 64 -1.01 4.86 -12.57
C SER A 64 -1.07 6.33 -12.17
N GLU A 65 -2.15 7.04 -12.52
CA GLU A 65 -2.36 8.44 -12.14
C GLU A 65 -2.86 8.58 -10.70
N VAL A 66 -3.60 7.57 -10.21
CA VAL A 66 -4.20 7.54 -8.86
C VAL A 66 -3.30 6.81 -7.87
N LEU A 67 -2.60 5.77 -8.34
CA LEU A 67 -1.66 4.99 -7.54
C LEU A 67 -0.30 5.67 -7.48
N ILE A 68 0.23 5.80 -6.28
CA ILE A 68 1.58 6.31 -6.05
C ILE A 68 2.57 5.15 -6.02
N GLU A 69 2.23 4.07 -5.31
CA GLU A 69 3.06 2.88 -5.20
C GLU A 69 2.19 1.64 -4.96
N HIS A 70 2.71 0.48 -5.33
CA HIS A 70 2.12 -0.81 -5.00
C HIS A 70 3.18 -1.83 -4.60
N HIS A 71 2.84 -2.70 -3.65
CA HIS A 71 3.66 -3.83 -3.23
C HIS A 71 2.84 -5.11 -3.27
N ILE A 72 3.39 -6.17 -3.90
CA ILE A 72 2.74 -7.48 -4.00
C ILE A 72 3.64 -8.49 -3.31
N ASP A 73 3.10 -9.12 -2.27
CA ASP A 73 3.74 -10.22 -1.56
C ASP A 73 3.05 -11.53 -1.95
N LEU A 74 3.76 -12.36 -2.71
CA LEU A 74 3.25 -13.65 -3.19
C LEU A 74 3.11 -14.66 -2.04
N ASP A 75 4.00 -14.65 -1.06
CA ASP A 75 4.02 -15.63 0.02
C ASP A 75 2.88 -15.36 1.00
N CYS A 76 2.67 -14.08 1.34
CA CYS A 76 1.59 -13.64 2.22
C CYS A 76 0.24 -13.44 1.51
N LYS A 77 0.19 -13.61 0.18
CA LYS A 77 -1.02 -13.40 -0.64
C LYS A 77 -1.60 -12.00 -0.47
N HIS A 78 -0.73 -10.99 -0.40
CA HIS A 78 -1.10 -9.65 0.02
C HIS A 78 -0.72 -8.60 -1.01
N LEU A 79 -1.59 -7.61 -1.22
CA LEU A 79 -1.36 -6.46 -2.07
C LEU A 79 -1.56 -5.18 -1.23
N THR A 80 -0.56 -4.31 -1.27
CA THR A 80 -0.60 -2.99 -0.63
C THR A 80 -0.61 -1.91 -1.71
N LEU A 81 -1.55 -0.97 -1.62
CA LEU A 81 -1.70 0.14 -2.56
C LEU A 81 -1.60 1.47 -1.81
N TYR A 82 -0.72 2.35 -2.27
CA TYR A 82 -0.59 3.72 -1.79
C TYR A 82 -1.27 4.66 -2.78
N HIS A 83 -2.20 5.48 -2.30
CA HIS A 83 -3.08 6.29 -3.14
C HIS A 83 -3.56 7.55 -2.40
N ARG A 84 -4.15 8.50 -3.13
CA ARG A 84 -4.76 9.71 -2.55
C ARG A 84 -6.26 9.81 -2.80
N ASP A 85 -6.72 9.16 -3.87
CA ASP A 85 -8.10 9.24 -4.35
C ASP A 85 -8.82 7.90 -4.20
N ASP A 86 -10.10 7.90 -4.51
CA ASP A 86 -10.95 6.72 -4.40
C ASP A 86 -10.46 5.54 -5.27
N LEU A 87 -10.51 4.33 -4.69
CA LEU A 87 -10.09 3.08 -5.34
C LEU A 87 -11.25 2.19 -5.78
N SER A 88 -12.49 2.66 -5.81
CA SER A 88 -13.65 1.80 -6.14
C SER A 88 -13.52 1.12 -7.50
N GLN A 89 -13.13 1.87 -8.54
CA GLN A 89 -12.95 1.32 -9.90
C GLN A 89 -11.78 0.34 -10.00
N LEU A 90 -10.70 0.63 -9.27
CA LEU A 90 -9.54 -0.27 -9.19
C LEU A 90 -9.91 -1.56 -8.48
N THR A 91 -10.62 -1.46 -7.35
CA THR A 91 -11.07 -2.61 -6.56
C THR A 91 -11.93 -3.53 -7.41
N TYR A 92 -12.92 -2.97 -8.11
CA TYR A 92 -13.74 -3.72 -9.07
C TYR A 92 -12.90 -4.41 -10.15
N LYS A 93 -11.87 -3.72 -10.69
CA LYS A 93 -10.98 -4.30 -11.70
C LYS A 93 -10.17 -5.48 -11.16
N LEU A 94 -9.71 -5.40 -9.91
CA LEU A 94 -9.01 -6.49 -9.24
C LEU A 94 -9.93 -7.68 -8.96
N GLU A 95 -11.17 -7.43 -8.53
CA GLU A 95 -12.19 -8.47 -8.34
C GLU A 95 -12.47 -9.23 -9.64
N CYS A 96 -12.52 -8.53 -10.78
CA CYS A 96 -12.70 -9.12 -12.12
C CYS A 96 -11.56 -10.08 -12.53
N LEU A 97 -10.41 -10.08 -11.84
CA LEU A 97 -9.37 -11.08 -12.07
C LEU A 97 -9.77 -12.49 -11.59
N ASN A 98 -10.83 -12.59 -10.79
CA ASN A 98 -11.34 -13.82 -10.17
C ASN A 98 -10.30 -14.53 -9.30
N LEU A 99 -9.50 -13.74 -8.57
CA LEU A 99 -8.49 -14.25 -7.63
C LEU A 99 -8.95 -14.20 -6.15
N GLY A 100 -10.23 -13.91 -5.92
CA GLY A 100 -10.81 -13.79 -4.58
C GLY A 100 -10.34 -12.55 -3.81
N VAL A 101 -10.06 -11.46 -4.53
CA VAL A 101 -9.53 -10.21 -3.96
C VAL A 101 -10.52 -9.66 -2.93
N GLU A 102 -10.01 -9.34 -1.74
CA GLU A 102 -10.78 -8.75 -0.64
C GLU A 102 -10.03 -7.54 -0.09
N LEU A 103 -10.70 -6.38 -0.01
CA LEU A 103 -10.17 -5.20 0.68
C LEU A 103 -10.32 -5.40 2.20
N GLN A 104 -9.20 -5.55 2.89
CA GLN A 104 -9.19 -5.77 4.34
C GLN A 104 -9.27 -4.46 5.12
N GLN A 105 -8.52 -3.45 4.68
CA GLN A 105 -8.45 -2.17 5.39
C GLN A 105 -7.97 -1.04 4.47
N THR A 106 -8.47 0.17 4.73
CA THR A 106 -7.88 1.43 4.24
C THR A 106 -7.55 2.30 5.45
N MET A 107 -6.33 2.83 5.50
CA MET A 107 -5.86 3.71 6.57
C MET A 107 -5.10 4.91 6.02
N SER A 108 -5.08 6.02 6.75
CA SER A 108 -4.21 7.14 6.41
C SER A 108 -2.75 6.76 6.61
N HIS A 109 -1.91 6.98 5.59
CA HIS A 109 -0.47 6.82 5.69
C HIS A 109 0.10 8.01 6.47
N TYR A 110 0.79 7.74 7.58
CA TYR A 110 1.43 8.80 8.35
C TYR A 110 2.69 9.28 7.62
N GLU A 111 2.66 10.51 7.09
CA GLU A 111 3.89 11.22 6.77
C GLU A 111 4.52 11.71 8.08
N PRO A 112 5.81 11.42 8.36
CA PRO A 112 6.49 11.93 9.54
C PRO A 112 6.39 13.46 9.58
N ILE A 113 5.72 13.99 10.61
CA ILE A 113 5.69 15.43 10.85
C ILE A 113 7.13 15.84 11.20
N GLN A 114 7.76 16.62 10.33
CA GLN A 114 9.01 17.30 10.66
C GLN A 114 8.67 18.37 11.70
N ILE A 115 8.83 18.01 12.98
CA ILE A 115 8.74 18.97 14.08
C ILE A 115 9.99 19.86 13.97
N MET A 116 9.85 21.03 13.35
CA MET A 116 10.85 22.09 13.47
C MET A 116 10.88 22.51 14.95
N ILE A 117 11.89 22.02 15.69
CA ILE A 117 12.15 22.49 17.04
C ILE A 117 12.76 23.88 16.89
N ASP A 118 11.92 24.92 17.01
CA ASP A 118 12.37 26.30 17.12
C ASP A 118 13.20 26.46 18.41
N ARG A 119 14.51 26.22 18.31
CA ARG A 119 15.46 26.73 19.29
C ARG A 119 15.90 28.12 18.84
N HIS A 120 15.46 29.13 19.59
CA HIS A 120 16.14 30.42 19.68
C HIS A 120 17.66 30.25 19.76
N LYS A 121 18.39 30.72 18.72
CA LYS A 121 19.49 31.71 18.84
C LYS A 121 20.18 31.91 17.49
N GLY A 122 20.13 33.15 16.99
CA GLY A 122 21.17 33.77 16.16
C GLY A 122 21.55 33.07 14.88
N SER A 123 20.90 33.47 13.77
CA SER A 123 21.36 33.45 12.38
C SER A 123 22.55 32.54 12.02
N ILE A 124 22.25 31.38 11.41
CA ILE A 124 23.00 30.89 10.25
C ILE A 124 21.97 30.33 9.26
N GLN A 125 22.10 30.73 8.00
CA GLN A 125 21.28 30.29 6.87
C GLN A 125 21.42 28.78 6.67
N GLU A 126 20.29 28.05 6.63
CA GLU A 126 20.22 26.68 6.12
C GLU A 126 19.40 26.67 4.84
N GLU A 127 20.05 26.19 3.78
CA GLU A 127 19.51 26.02 2.44
C GLU A 127 18.79 24.66 2.35
N SER A 128 17.58 24.69 1.79
CA SER A 128 16.64 23.59 1.64
C SER A 128 17.19 22.39 0.86
N ILE A 129 17.07 21.16 1.38
CA ILE A 129 17.17 19.93 0.54
C ILE A 129 16.13 18.88 0.95
N ASP A 130 15.16 18.71 0.05
CA ASP A 130 14.21 17.61 -0.13
C ASP A 130 14.93 16.25 -0.19
N SER A 131 14.80 15.41 0.85
CA SER A 131 15.72 14.29 1.09
C SER A 131 15.20 12.87 0.80
N SER A 132 14.03 12.69 0.17
CA SER A 132 13.52 11.33 -0.12
C SER A 132 13.66 10.89 -1.58
N LYS A 133 13.83 11.82 -2.53
CA LYS A 133 14.11 11.50 -3.95
C LYS A 133 15.59 11.64 -4.33
N HIS A 134 16.41 12.21 -3.46
CA HIS A 134 17.80 12.56 -3.78
C HIS A 134 18.81 11.41 -3.65
N ASN A 135 18.47 10.29 -3.01
CA ASN A 135 19.42 9.19 -2.79
C ASN A 135 19.47 8.20 -3.96
N TYR A 136 18.33 7.80 -4.54
CA TYR A 136 18.31 6.88 -5.69
C TYR A 136 18.78 7.53 -6.99
N PHE A 137 18.41 8.80 -7.23
CA PHE A 137 18.82 9.52 -8.44
C PHE A 137 20.32 9.83 -8.43
N TYR A 138 20.91 10.16 -7.28
CA TYR A 138 22.35 10.37 -7.17
C TYR A 138 23.15 9.07 -7.40
N GLN A 139 22.68 7.96 -6.84
CA GLN A 139 23.29 6.64 -7.09
C GLN A 139 23.16 6.23 -8.57
N PHE A 140 22.01 6.51 -9.19
CA PHE A 140 21.81 6.27 -10.62
C PHE A 140 22.69 7.18 -11.49
N GLN A 141 22.90 8.44 -11.11
CA GLN A 141 23.84 9.34 -11.78
C GLN A 141 25.28 8.84 -11.69
N ILE A 142 25.70 8.31 -10.53
CA ILE A 142 27.03 7.71 -10.38
C ILE A 142 27.17 6.50 -11.30
N PHE A 143 26.17 5.62 -11.34
CA PHE A 143 26.14 4.45 -12.22
C PHE A 143 26.18 4.85 -13.72
N LEU A 144 25.41 5.86 -14.12
CA LEU A 144 25.45 6.35 -15.50
C LEU A 144 26.83 6.93 -15.85
N LYS A 145 27.45 7.70 -14.95
CA LYS A 145 28.77 8.28 -15.19
C LYS A 145 29.84 7.20 -15.38
N THR A 146 29.85 6.16 -14.56
CA THR A 146 30.79 5.04 -14.73
C THR A 146 30.52 4.25 -16.01
N LEU A 147 29.25 4.03 -16.37
CA LEU A 147 28.88 3.37 -17.62
C LEU A 147 29.35 4.16 -18.84
N PHE A 148 29.15 5.49 -18.87
CA PHE A 148 29.59 6.34 -19.97
C PHE A 148 31.11 6.41 -20.12
N GLN A 149 31.86 6.40 -19.01
CA GLN A 149 33.32 6.38 -19.07
C GLN A 149 33.85 5.10 -19.71
N HIS A 150 33.30 3.95 -19.31
CA HIS A 150 33.68 2.67 -19.88
C HIS A 150 33.30 2.58 -21.37
N LEU A 151 32.14 3.14 -21.75
CA LEU A 151 31.67 3.17 -23.14
C LEU A 151 32.56 4.07 -24.03
N ASN A 152 33.03 5.19 -23.49
CA ASN A 152 33.94 6.08 -24.22
C ASN A 152 35.34 5.46 -24.39
N GLN A 153 35.84 4.74 -23.36
CA GLN A 153 37.08 3.96 -23.47
C GLN A 153 36.96 2.84 -24.50
N TRP A 154 35.83 2.12 -24.51
CA TRP A 154 35.54 1.07 -25.50
C TRP A 154 35.43 1.63 -26.92
N MET A 155 34.73 2.76 -27.12
CA MET A 155 34.66 3.44 -28.41
C MET A 155 36.03 3.90 -28.90
N ASN A 156 36.87 4.47 -28.04
CA ASN A 156 38.22 4.87 -28.39
C ASN A 156 39.10 3.66 -28.74
N ALA A 157 38.96 2.54 -28.03
CA ALA A 157 39.65 1.29 -28.35
C ALA A 157 39.19 0.69 -29.70
N ILE A 158 37.93 0.88 -30.09
CA ILE A 158 37.41 0.46 -31.39
C ILE A 158 37.89 1.39 -32.51
N ARG A 159 37.95 2.71 -32.25
CA ARG A 159 38.46 3.68 -33.22
C ARG A 159 39.93 3.45 -33.54
N ASN A 160 40.74 3.11 -32.54
CA ASN A 160 42.17 2.82 -32.72
C ASN A 160 42.46 1.46 -33.40
N LYS A 161 41.45 0.61 -33.61
CA LYS A 161 41.58 -0.65 -34.37
C LYS A 161 41.24 -0.51 -35.86
N ARG A 162 40.77 0.65 -36.31
CA ARG A 162 40.49 0.92 -37.74
C ARG A 162 41.67 1.53 -38.51
N ASP A 163 42.70 1.98 -37.81
CA ASP A 163 43.90 2.58 -38.42
C ASP A 163 45.07 1.58 -38.50
N LYS A 164 44.80 0.35 -38.95
CA LYS A 164 45.84 -0.64 -39.26
C LYS A 164 45.50 -1.46 -40.49
#